data_AF-A0A480AF55-F1
#
_entry.id   AF-A0A480AF55-F1
#
_cell.length_a   1.000
_cell.length_b   1.000
_cell.length_c   1.000
_cell.angle_alpha   90.00
_cell.angle_beta   90.00
_cell.angle_gamma   90.00
#
_symmetry.space_group_name_H-M   'P 1'
#
loop_
_entity.id
_entity.type
_entity.pdbx_description
1 polymer ?
#
loop_
_entity_poly.entity_id
_entity_poly.type
_entity_poly.pdbx_seq_one_letter_code
_entity_poly.pdbx_strand_id
1 'polypeptide(L)' 'MSSSFLPTVLAYSSFLPSIFVPLTGLVLPAVIFAFLFSYIESEDIA' A
#
# COMPACT_ATOMS: atom_id res chain seq x y z
N MET A 1 26.04 21.07 15.99
CA MET A 1 25.47 21.19 14.63
C MET A 1 24.63 19.96 14.35
N SER A 2 23.34 20.00 14.68
CA SER A 2 22.40 18.86 14.58
C SER A 2 21.18 19.18 13.71
N SER A 3 21.22 20.27 12.96
CA SER A 3 20.08 20.84 12.23
C SER A 3 19.72 20.13 10.91
N SER A 4 20.36 19.00 10.58
CA SER A 4 20.22 18.39 9.25
C SER A 4 19.88 16.89 9.24
N PHE A 5 19.56 16.27 10.38
CA PHE A 5 19.24 14.84 10.42
C PHE A 5 17.93 14.49 9.68
N LEU A 6 16.87 15.28 9.90
CA LEU A 6 15.55 15.08 9.28
C LEU A 6 15.53 15.20 7.75
N PRO A 7 16.07 16.28 7.12
CA PRO A 7 16.06 16.39 5.66
C PRO A 7 16.86 15.28 4.97
N THR A 8 17.91 14.78 5.62
CA THR A 8 18.73 13.69 5.09
C THR A 8 18.00 12.35 5.09
N VAL A 9 17.34 11.96 6.19
CA VAL A 9 16.55 10.72 6.26
C VAL A 9 15.38 10.75 5.26
N LEU A 10 14.68 11.88 5.17
CA LEU A 10 13.56 12.04 4.23
C LEU A 10 14.02 12.10 2.75
N ALA A 11 15.22 12.61 2.47
CA ALA A 11 15.80 12.59 1.13
C ALA A 11 16.13 11.15 0.67
N TYR A 12 16.63 10.30 1.56
CA TYR A 12 16.91 8.88 1.25
C TYR A 12 15.64 8.03 1.06
N SER A 13 14.47 8.50 1.51
CA SER A 13 13.19 7.80 1.39
C SER A 13 12.31 8.31 0.24
N SER A 14 12.84 9.18 -0.63
CA SER A 14 12.08 9.85 -1.70
C SER A 14 11.49 8.89 -2.76
N PHE A 15 11.98 7.64 -2.83
CA PHE A 15 11.45 6.61 -3.72
C PHE A 15 10.27 5.82 -3.13
N LEU A 16 10.01 5.90 -1.82
CA LEU A 16 8.92 5.12 -1.22
C LEU A 16 7.52 5.46 -1.77
N PRO A 17 7.18 6.72 -2.09
CA PRO A 17 5.91 7.04 -2.71
C PRO A 17 5.70 6.34 -4.06
N SER A 18 6.74 6.13 -4.88
CA SER A 18 6.57 5.46 -6.18
C SER A 18 6.26 3.96 -6.05
N ILE A 19 6.53 3.36 -4.89
CA ILE A 19 6.17 1.97 -4.58
C ILE A 19 4.82 1.93 -3.88
N PHE A 20 4.66 2.69 -2.80
CA PHE A 20 3.47 2.60 -1.96
C PHE A 20 2.23 3.19 -2.62
N VAL A 21 2.33 4.24 -3.44
CA VAL A 21 1.14 4.82 -4.08
C VAL A 21 0.51 3.85 -5.08
N PRO A 22 1.24 3.21 -6.02
CA PRO A 22 0.64 2.19 -6.87
C PRO A 22 0.20 0.95 -6.09
N LEU A 23 0.94 0.55 -5.04
CA LEU A 23 0.59 -0.61 -4.24
C LEU A 23 -0.73 -0.40 -3.48
N THR A 24 -0.91 0.74 -2.81
CA THR A 24 -2.12 1.01 -2.02
C THR A 24 -3.28 1.52 -2.86
N GLY A 25 -3.02 2.19 -3.98
CA GLY A 25 -4.05 2.74 -4.86
C GLY A 25 -4.57 1.76 -5.92
N LEU A 26 -3.78 0.75 -6.30
CA LEU A 26 -4.15 -0.18 -7.37
C LEU A 26 -4.08 -1.64 -6.91
N VAL A 27 -2.92 -2.11 -6.44
CA VAL A 27 -2.71 -3.53 -6.15
C VAL A 27 -3.57 -3.99 -4.97
N LEU A 28 -3.51 -3.27 -3.85
CA LEU A 28 -4.25 -3.60 -2.65
C LEU A 28 -5.77 -3.57 -2.90
N PRO A 29 -6.35 -2.52 -3.53
CA PRO A 29 -7.76 -2.52 -3.88
C PRO A 29 -8.15 -3.65 -4.82
N ALA A 30 -7.35 -3.93 -5.85
CA ALA A 30 -7.63 -5.01 -6.80
C ALA A 30 -7.70 -6.37 -6.11
N VAL A 31 -6.71 -6.68 -5.26
CA VAL A 31 -6.66 -7.95 -4.52
C VAL A 31 -7.79 -8.04 -3.50
N ILE A 32 -8.04 -6.98 -2.72
CA ILE A 32 -9.11 -6.97 -1.71
C ILE A 32 -10.47 -7.13 -2.39
N PHE A 33 -10.76 -6.38 -3.45
CA PHE A 33 -12.06 -6.48 -4.11
C PHE A 33 -12.26 -7.83 -4.78
N ALA A 34 -11.24 -8.40 -5.42
CA ALA A 34 -11.35 -9.74 -6.00
C ALA A 34 -11.59 -10.80 -4.91
N PHE A 35 -10.89 -10.71 -3.78
CA PHE A 35 -11.07 -11.62 -2.65
C PHE A 35 -12.45 -11.48 -2.02
N LEU A 36 -12.89 -10.25 -1.73
CA LEU A 36 -14.20 -9.97 -1.16
C LEU A 36 -15.32 -10.39 -2.09
N PHE A 37 -15.16 -10.17 -3.40
CA PHE A 37 -16.10 -10.62 -4.42
C PHE A 37 -16.25 -12.14 -4.39
N SER A 38 -15.13 -12.87 -4.40
CA SER A 38 -15.16 -14.34 -4.27
C SER A 38 -15.78 -14.80 -2.95
N TYR A 39 -15.58 -14.06 -1.86
CA TYR A 39 -16.17 -14.38 -0.55
C TYR A 39 -17.69 -14.21 -0.55
N ILE A 40 -18.22 -13.13 -1.12
CA ILE A 40 -19.67 -12.89 -1.16
C ILE A 40 -20.41 -13.82 -2.14
N GLU A 41 -19.74 -14.25 -3.21
CA GLU A 41 -20.30 -15.21 -4.17
C GLU A 41 -20.22 -16.66 -3.67
N SER A 42 -19.42 -16.91 -2.63
CA SER A 42 -19.33 -18.23 -2.05
C SER A 42 -20.66 -18.59 -1.38
N GLU A 43 -21.32 -19.66 -1.87
CA GLU A 43 -22.53 -20.21 -1.26
C GLU A 43 -22.23 -21.08 -0.02
N ASP A 44 -21.00 -21.04 0.49
CA ASP A 44 -20.56 -21.83 1.64
C ASP A 44 -21.14 -21.23 2.93
N ILE A 45 -22.32 -21.73 3.32
CA ILE A 45 -22.91 -21.50 4.64
C ILE A 45 -22.42 -22.65 5.52
N ALA A 46 -21.33 -22.42 6.25
CA ALA A 46 -20.87 -23.32 7.31
C ALA A 46 -21.84 -23.35 8.50
#